data_AF-A0A665VHV5-F1
#
_entry.id   AF-A0A665VHV5-F1
#
_cell.length_a   1.000
_cell.length_b   1.000
_cell.length_c   1.000
_cell.angle_alpha   90.00
_cell.angle_beta   90.00
_cell.angle_gamma   90.00
#
_symmetry.space_group_name_H-M   'P 1'
#
loop_
_entity.id
_entity.type
_entity.pdbx_description
1 polymer ?
#
loop_
_entity_poly.entity_id
_entity_poly.type
_entity_poly.pdbx_seq_one_letter_code
_entity_poly.pdbx_strand_id
1 'polypeptide(L)'
;MSGNMVATQPRPFIMTTVSNQWTSGICDCFQDLPQCCLAFWCLPCFTCKTAHEAGECLCLPLLDAFGLIPPMTTALRVSVRQRYGIEGSVCNDCVYSFFCGPCTWCQIAREIKTRSNPIAMLV
;
A
#
# COMPACT_ATOMS: atom_id res chain seq x y z
N MET A 1 13.90 -45.44 -37.93
CA MET A 1 14.08 -44.08 -37.37
C MET A 1 12.96 -43.85 -36.37
N SER A 2 13.25 -44.02 -35.07
CA SER A 2 12.26 -43.88 -33.99
C SER A 2 12.24 -42.41 -33.56
N GLY A 3 11.16 -41.69 -33.83
CA GLY A 3 10.99 -40.30 -33.44
C GLY A 3 10.67 -40.19 -31.95
N ASN A 4 11.53 -39.53 -31.19
CA ASN A 4 11.25 -39.22 -29.79
C ASN A 4 10.19 -38.10 -29.74
N MET A 5 9.01 -38.43 -29.22
CA MET A 5 8.00 -37.42 -28.87
C MET A 5 8.45 -36.71 -27.58
N VAL A 6 8.97 -35.50 -27.71
CA VAL A 6 9.24 -34.62 -26.57
C VAL A 6 7.90 -33.99 -26.16
N ALA A 7 7.29 -34.53 -25.11
CA ALA A 7 6.10 -33.96 -24.50
C ALA A 7 6.51 -32.71 -23.69
N THR A 8 6.30 -31.53 -24.23
CA THR A 8 6.48 -30.26 -23.52
C THR A 8 5.34 -30.12 -22.50
N GLN A 9 5.60 -30.35 -21.22
CA GLN A 9 4.62 -30.03 -20.17
C GLN A 9 4.39 -28.51 -20.12
N PRO A 10 3.14 -28.03 -20.10
CA PRO A 10 2.86 -26.63 -19.79
C PRO A 10 3.33 -26.35 -18.36
N ARG A 11 4.10 -25.27 -18.18
CA ARG A 11 4.57 -24.82 -16.86
C ARG A 11 3.38 -24.75 -15.90
N PRO A 12 3.51 -25.24 -14.66
CA PRO A 12 2.46 -25.05 -13.66
C PRO A 12 2.18 -23.55 -13.56
N PHE A 13 0.94 -23.17 -13.85
CA PHE A 13 0.46 -21.82 -13.63
C PHE A 13 0.37 -21.65 -12.11
N ILE A 14 1.37 -20.99 -11.52
CA ILE A 14 1.33 -20.60 -10.11
C ILE A 14 0.25 -19.55 -10.01
N MET A 15 -0.95 -19.96 -9.60
CA MET A 15 -2.00 -19.04 -9.19
C MET A 15 -1.59 -18.49 -7.83
N THR A 16 -0.86 -17.37 -7.82
CA THR A 16 -0.65 -16.61 -6.60
C THR A 16 -2.02 -16.19 -6.09
N THR A 17 -2.48 -16.81 -5.00
CA THR A 17 -3.58 -16.29 -4.19
C THR A 17 -3.11 -14.95 -3.63
N VAL A 18 -3.32 -13.89 -4.39
CA VAL A 18 -3.17 -12.52 -3.89
C VAL A 18 -4.20 -12.42 -2.77
N SER A 19 -3.74 -12.41 -1.52
CA SER A 19 -4.64 -12.31 -0.39
C SER A 19 -5.47 -11.02 -0.53
N ASN A 20 -6.76 -11.10 -0.24
CA ASN A 20 -7.64 -9.94 -0.17
C ASN A 20 -7.40 -9.10 1.10
N GLN A 21 -6.18 -9.14 1.64
CA GLN A 21 -5.77 -8.45 2.85
C GLN A 21 -4.56 -7.57 2.55
N TRP A 22 -4.30 -6.60 3.43
CA TRP A 22 -3.08 -5.80 3.38
C TRP A 22 -1.85 -6.69 3.55
N THR A 23 -0.78 -6.40 2.83
CA THR A 23 0.47 -7.19 2.89
C THR A 23 1.26 -6.93 4.18
N SER A 24 1.05 -5.78 4.82
CA SER A 24 1.63 -5.42 6.12
C SER A 24 0.54 -4.95 7.07
N GLY A 25 0.77 -5.07 8.37
CA GLY A 25 -0.07 -4.48 9.42
C GLY A 25 0.12 -2.96 9.55
N ILE A 26 -0.79 -2.31 10.27
CA ILE A 26 -0.75 -0.86 10.47
C ILE A 26 0.50 -0.44 11.24
N CYS A 27 0.92 -1.22 12.24
CA CYS A 27 2.07 -0.93 13.10
C CYS A 27 3.41 -1.48 12.55
N ASP A 28 3.44 -2.05 11.35
CA ASP A 28 4.69 -2.54 10.74
C ASP A 28 5.58 -1.38 10.23
N CYS A 29 5.26 -0.12 10.57
CA CYS A 29 6.10 1.04 10.28
C CYS A 29 7.49 0.96 10.94
N PHE A 30 7.66 0.18 12.02
CA PHE A 30 8.97 -0.04 12.65
C PHE A 30 9.96 -0.79 11.77
N GLN A 31 9.50 -1.49 10.72
CA GLN A 31 10.37 -2.13 9.74
C GLN A 31 11.07 -1.11 8.81
N ASP A 32 10.50 0.10 8.68
CA ASP A 32 11.03 1.22 7.89
C ASP A 32 11.19 2.47 8.76
N LEU A 33 12.04 2.37 9.79
CA LEU A 33 12.25 3.40 10.81
C LEU A 33 12.50 4.82 10.24
N PRO A 34 13.29 5.01 9.16
CA PRO A 34 13.48 6.35 8.58
C PRO A 34 12.19 6.96 8.03
N GLN A 35 11.31 6.16 7.43
CA GLN A 35 10.02 6.64 6.92
C GLN A 35 9.05 6.92 8.06
N CYS A 36 9.04 6.07 9.09
CA CYS A 36 8.23 6.30 10.30
C CYS A 36 8.67 7.57 11.03
N CYS A 37 9.97 7.79 11.19
CA CYS A 37 10.53 9.01 11.78
C CYS A 37 10.20 10.24 10.93
N LEU A 38 10.33 10.16 9.59
CA LEU A 38 9.98 11.29 8.71
C LEU A 38 8.48 11.61 8.78
N ALA A 39 7.62 10.60 8.81
CA ALA A 39 6.18 10.78 8.95
C ALA A 39 5.78 11.37 10.31
N PHE A 40 6.48 11.00 11.39
CA PHE A 40 6.25 11.56 12.73
C PHE A 40 6.81 12.98 12.88
N TRP A 41 8.04 13.24 12.39
CA TRP A 41 8.74 14.52 12.58
C TRP A 41 8.41 15.58 11.52
N CYS A 42 8.05 15.18 10.30
CA CYS A 42 7.53 16.06 9.25
C CYS A 42 6.46 15.36 8.40
N LEU A 43 5.27 15.18 9.00
CA LEU A 43 4.10 14.64 8.31
C LEU A 43 3.83 15.33 6.96
N PRO A 44 3.86 16.68 6.84
CA PRO A 44 3.61 17.35 5.56
C PRO A 44 4.63 16.99 4.47
N CYS A 45 5.92 16.91 4.83
CA CYS A 45 6.98 16.52 3.89
C CYS A 45 6.77 15.09 3.40
N PHE A 46 6.44 14.18 4.32
CA PHE A 46 6.21 12.77 4.03
C PHE A 46 5.01 12.59 3.10
N THR A 47 3.89 13.23 3.42
CA THR A 47 2.68 13.11 2.60
C THR A 47 2.85 13.73 1.21
N CYS A 48 3.58 14.84 1.07
CA CYS A 48 3.92 15.40 -0.24
C CYS A 48 4.76 14.43 -1.07
N LYS A 49 5.76 13.77 -0.46
CA LYS A 49 6.57 12.74 -1.12
C LYS A 49 5.71 11.56 -1.59
N THR A 50 4.82 11.06 -0.73
CA THR A 50 3.96 9.91 -1.07
C THR A 50 2.92 10.27 -2.12
N ALA A 51 2.32 11.48 -2.07
CA ALA A 51 1.40 11.95 -3.10
C ALA A 51 2.09 12.06 -4.47
N HIS A 52 3.32 12.57 -4.51
CA HIS A 52 4.13 12.61 -5.74
C HIS A 52 4.42 11.20 -6.29
N GLU A 53 4.78 10.24 -5.43
CA GLU A 53 4.99 8.84 -5.83
C GLU A 53 3.70 8.16 -6.31
N ALA A 54 2.54 8.56 -5.77
CA ALA A 54 1.23 8.08 -6.20
C ALA A 54 0.72 8.73 -7.49
N GLY A 55 1.37 9.79 -7.98
CA GLY A 55 0.92 10.55 -9.17
C GLY A 55 -0.22 11.54 -8.90
N GLU A 56 -0.48 11.87 -7.63
CA GLU A 56 -1.54 12.78 -7.19
C GLU A 56 -1.01 14.21 -7.01
N CYS A 57 -1.91 15.21 -6.97
CA CYS A 57 -1.46 16.60 -6.83
C CYS A 57 -0.89 16.90 -5.42
N LEU A 58 0.22 17.64 -5.37
CA LEU A 58 1.01 17.91 -4.15
C LEU A 58 0.24 18.63 -3.04
N CYS A 59 -0.89 19.26 -3.35
CA CYS A 59 -1.67 20.09 -2.41
C CYS A 59 -2.73 19.31 -1.62
N LEU A 60 -3.06 18.07 -2.02
CA LEU A 60 -4.07 17.25 -1.35
C LEU A 60 -3.73 16.95 0.13
N PRO A 61 -2.47 16.63 0.51
CA PRO A 61 -2.20 16.28 1.90
C PRO A 61 -2.19 17.45 2.87
N LEU A 62 -2.06 18.69 2.38
CA LEU A 62 -2.11 19.88 3.24
C LEU A 62 -3.52 20.10 3.83
N LEU A 63 -4.54 19.47 3.23
CA LEU A 63 -5.93 19.55 3.67
C LEU A 63 -6.25 18.65 4.88
N ASP A 64 -5.41 17.65 5.17
CA ASP A 64 -5.57 16.74 6.31
C ASP A 64 -5.17 17.39 7.66
N ALA A 65 -4.57 18.60 7.64
CA ALA A 65 -4.06 19.27 8.84
C ALA A 65 -5.15 19.86 9.77
N PHE A 66 -6.41 19.95 9.34
CA PHE A 66 -7.46 20.72 10.03
C PHE A 66 -8.65 19.90 10.56
N GLY A 67 -8.56 18.56 10.66
CA GLY A 67 -9.71 17.73 11.04
C GLY A 67 -9.41 16.56 11.99
N LEU A 68 -10.44 16.16 12.74
CA LEU A 68 -10.48 14.93 13.54
C LEU A 68 -10.49 13.66 12.66
N ILE A 69 -10.79 13.76 11.38
CA ILE A 69 -10.69 12.66 10.43
C ILE A 69 -9.89 13.22 9.28
N PRO A 70 -8.70 12.68 8.95
CA PRO A 70 -7.96 13.10 7.75
C PRO A 70 -8.67 12.52 6.51
N PRO A 71 -9.47 13.33 5.78
CA PRO A 71 -10.29 12.83 4.69
C PRO A 71 -9.44 12.28 3.55
N MET A 72 -8.26 12.85 3.28
CA MET A 72 -7.42 12.41 2.16
C MET A 72 -6.72 11.10 2.46
N THR A 73 -6.17 10.95 3.67
CA THR A 73 -5.58 9.68 4.12
C THR A 73 -6.62 8.55 4.03
N THR A 74 -7.84 8.81 4.50
CA THR A 74 -8.95 7.84 4.44
C THR A 74 -9.35 7.53 3.00
N ALA A 75 -9.50 8.56 2.16
CA ALA A 75 -9.86 8.39 0.75
C ALA A 75 -8.82 7.57 -0.02
N LEU A 76 -7.52 7.84 0.21
CA LEU A 76 -6.45 7.09 -0.45
C LEU A 76 -6.41 5.63 0.02
N ARG A 77 -6.62 5.39 1.31
CA ARG A 77 -6.74 4.03 1.86
C ARG A 77 -7.89 3.26 1.22
N VAL A 78 -9.06 3.89 1.10
CA VAL A 78 -10.25 3.30 0.43
C VAL A 78 -9.97 3.05 -1.06
N SER A 79 -9.36 4.00 -1.76
CA SER A 79 -8.98 3.86 -3.17
C SER A 79 -8.06 2.67 -3.41
N VAL A 80 -7.02 2.51 -2.59
CA VAL A 80 -6.09 1.36 -2.64
C VAL A 80 -6.83 0.04 -2.36
N ARG A 81 -7.72 0.02 -1.36
CA ARG A 81 -8.51 -1.18 -1.05
C ARG A 81 -9.44 -1.57 -2.19
N GLN A 82 -10.10 -0.60 -2.82
CA GLN A 82 -10.96 -0.83 -3.99
C GLN A 82 -10.15 -1.29 -5.20
N ARG A 83 -8.99 -0.67 -5.46
CA ARG A 83 -8.13 -0.99 -6.61
C ARG A 83 -7.53 -2.39 -6.52
N TYR A 84 -7.22 -2.87 -5.32
CA TYR A 84 -6.54 -4.16 -5.11
C TYR A 84 -7.42 -5.26 -4.51
N GLY A 85 -8.73 -5.01 -4.32
CA GLY A 85 -9.68 -5.99 -3.79
C GLY A 85 -9.47 -6.36 -2.32
N ILE A 86 -9.01 -5.41 -1.49
CA ILE A 86 -8.72 -5.66 -0.06
C ILE A 86 -9.99 -5.53 0.78
N GLU A 87 -10.32 -6.55 1.58
CA GLU A 87 -11.52 -6.62 2.44
C GLU A 87 -11.43 -5.70 3.67
N GLY A 88 -12.57 -5.17 4.12
CA GLY A 88 -12.68 -4.21 5.24
C GLY A 88 -13.69 -3.08 4.97
N SER A 89 -13.77 -2.10 5.88
CA SER A 89 -14.81 -1.07 5.90
C SER A 89 -14.24 0.35 6.00
N VAL A 90 -14.99 1.33 5.48
CA VAL A 90 -14.64 2.76 5.57
C VAL A 90 -14.52 3.21 7.03
N CYS A 91 -15.33 2.64 7.94
CA CYS A 91 -15.24 2.95 9.36
C CYS A 91 -13.88 2.54 9.95
N ASN A 92 -13.40 1.34 9.63
CA ASN A 92 -12.06 0.92 10.04
C ASN A 92 -10.98 1.79 9.41
N ASP A 93 -11.16 2.18 8.15
CA ASP A 93 -10.21 3.06 7.45
C ASP A 93 -10.13 4.45 8.12
N CYS A 94 -11.25 5.01 8.60
CA CYS A 94 -11.27 6.25 9.38
C CYS A 94 -10.53 6.08 10.72
N VAL A 95 -10.79 4.99 11.45
CA VAL A 95 -10.18 4.74 12.77
C VAL A 95 -8.67 4.61 12.65
N TYR A 96 -8.17 3.85 11.68
CA TYR A 96 -6.72 3.70 11.45
C TYR A 96 -6.07 5.01 11.03
N SER A 97 -6.72 5.75 10.12
CA SER A 97 -6.21 7.04 9.64
C SER A 97 -6.16 8.09 10.76
N PHE A 98 -7.10 8.04 11.71
CA PHE A 98 -7.13 8.93 12.87
C PHE A 98 -6.11 8.56 13.94
N PHE A 99 -6.05 7.28 14.35
CA PHE A 99 -5.21 6.86 15.47
C PHE A 99 -3.71 6.81 15.14
N CYS A 100 -3.34 6.43 13.91
CA CYS A 100 -1.96 6.56 13.44
C CYS A 100 -1.92 6.91 11.95
N GLY A 101 -2.04 8.20 11.63
CA GLY A 101 -1.83 8.73 10.28
C GLY A 101 -0.48 8.32 9.68
N PRO A 102 0.66 8.52 10.35
CA PRO A 102 1.98 8.09 9.86
C PRO A 102 2.04 6.62 9.45
N CYS A 103 1.61 5.73 10.35
CA CYS A 103 1.67 4.29 10.11
C CYS A 103 0.72 3.87 8.98
N THR A 104 -0.47 4.50 8.92
CA THR A 104 -1.44 4.32 7.84
C THR A 104 -0.83 4.67 6.49
N TRP A 105 -0.13 5.80 6.38
CA TRP A 105 0.56 6.19 5.15
C TRP A 105 1.70 5.24 4.78
N CYS A 106 2.50 4.78 5.74
CA CYS A 106 3.53 3.76 5.51
C CYS A 106 2.93 2.47 4.96
N GLN A 107 1.80 2.00 5.53
CA GLN A 107 1.11 0.80 5.05
C GLN A 107 0.62 0.98 3.61
N ILE A 108 0.00 2.13 3.29
CA ILE A 108 -0.46 2.47 1.93
C ILE A 108 0.71 2.49 0.94
N ALA A 109 1.79 3.18 1.27
CA ALA A 109 2.96 3.31 0.40
C ALA A 109 3.63 1.96 0.11
N ARG A 110 3.75 1.09 1.13
CA ARG A 110 4.25 -0.27 0.96
C ARG A 110 3.35 -1.10 0.07
N GLU A 111 2.03 -1.03 0.27
CA GLU A 111 1.09 -1.80 -0.56
C GLU A 111 1.18 -1.41 -2.03
N ILE A 112 1.23 -0.10 -2.32
CA ILE A 112 1.40 0.41 -3.69
C ILE A 112 2.73 -0.08 -4.27
N LYS A 113 3.84 0.01 -3.52
CA LYS A 113 5.16 -0.44 -3.97
C LYS A 113 5.20 -1.95 -4.26
N THR A 114 4.66 -2.76 -3.34
CA THR A 114 4.65 -4.22 -3.47
C THR A 114 3.81 -4.67 -4.66
N ARG A 115 2.63 -4.06 -4.87
CA ARG A 115 1.73 -4.45 -5.97
C ARG A 115 2.05 -3.78 -7.31
N SER A 116 2.77 -2.66 -7.31
CA SER A 116 3.27 -2.02 -8.53
C SER A 116 4.53 -2.68 -9.10
N ASN A 117 5.29 -3.44 -8.30
CA ASN A 117 6.54 -4.05 -8.72
C ASN A 117 6.54 -5.56 -8.43
N PRO A 118 6.06 -6.42 -9.35
CA PRO A 118 5.87 -7.86 -9.11
C PRO A 118 7.17 -8.64 -8.83
N ILE A 119 8.34 -8.02 -8.98
CA ILE A 119 9.67 -8.62 -8.75
C ILE A 119 10.04 -8.64 -7.25
N ALA A 120 9.45 -7.80 -6.40
CA ALA A 120 9.79 -7.70 -4.98
C ALA A 120 9.25 -8.86 -4.11
N MET A 121 8.38 -9.73 -4.63
CA MET A 121 7.93 -10.95 -3.94
C MET A 121 8.87 -12.16 -4.12
N LEU A 122 10.00 -12.00 -4.81
CA LEU A 122 10.95 -13.08 -5.13
C LEU A 122 12.37 -12.89 -4.57
N VAL A 123 12.62 -11.89 -3.72
CA VAL A 123 13.92 -11.67 -3.06
C VAL A 123 13.76 -11.68 -1.56
#